data_AF-A0A355YN93-F1
#
_entry.id   AF-A0A355YN93-F1
#
_cell.length_a   1.000
_cell.length_b   1.000
_cell.length_c   1.000
_cell.angle_alpha   90.00
_cell.angle_beta   90.00
_cell.angle_gamma   90.00
#
_symmetry.space_group_name_H-M   'P 1'
#
loop_
_entity.id
_entity.type
_entity.pdbx_description
1 polymer ?
#
loop_
_entity_poly.entity_id
_entity_poly.type
_entity_poly.pdbx_seq_one_letter_code
_entity_poly.pdbx_strand_id
1 'polypeptide(L)'
;MKAVHGIQPVCVCDECHLMNREMLEEIRFLLNTHLDSKSPMGLILAGQTELWKKLQLQAYTAIRQRIDVQSVLNHYDRSQTGAYIRRQLDYAGCGRDIFTDAAIDAVYQYTSG
;
A
#
# COMPACT_ATOMS: atom_id res chain seq x y z
N MET A 1 3.65 13.91 -21.19
CA MET A 1 3.58 12.44 -21.11
C MET A 1 2.15 11.93 -21.25
N LYS A 2 1.43 12.36 -22.29
CA LYS A 2 0.37 11.52 -22.87
C LYS A 2 1.06 10.58 -23.85
N ALA A 3 0.91 9.28 -23.63
CA ALA A 3 0.80 8.29 -24.70
C ALA A 3 1.87 8.30 -25.81
N VAL A 4 3.11 7.93 -25.50
CA VAL A 4 4.05 7.48 -26.56
C VAL A 4 3.76 6.01 -26.95
N HIS A 5 3.15 5.21 -26.05
CA HIS A 5 2.79 3.80 -26.32
C HIS A 5 1.47 3.31 -25.69
N GLY A 6 0.56 4.19 -25.25
CA GLY A 6 -0.68 3.77 -24.59
C GLY A 6 -0.52 3.20 -23.17
N ILE A 7 0.68 3.28 -22.60
CA ILE A 7 0.98 2.84 -21.23
C ILE A 7 0.70 3.99 -20.26
N GLN A 8 -0.08 3.72 -19.21
CA GLN A 8 -0.25 4.62 -18.08
C GLN A 8 0.74 4.24 -16.98
N PRO A 9 1.80 5.02 -16.74
CA PRO A 9 2.78 4.70 -15.71
C PRO A 9 2.15 4.79 -14.32
N VAL A 10 2.62 3.93 -13.41
CA VAL A 10 2.29 3.97 -11.98
C VAL A 10 3.58 4.10 -11.18
N CYS A 11 3.68 5.17 -10.38
CA CYS A 11 4.78 5.36 -9.44
C CYS A 11 4.36 4.81 -8.08
N VAL A 12 5.14 3.88 -7.53
CA VAL A 12 4.93 3.32 -6.18
C VAL A 12 6.07 3.77 -5.31
N CYS A 13 5.75 4.54 -4.27
CA CYS A 13 6.71 4.99 -3.27
C CYS A 13 6.45 4.20 -1.98
N ASP A 14 7.42 3.36 -1.60
CA ASP A 14 7.36 2.64 -0.34
C ASP A 14 7.98 3.47 0.80
N GLU A 15 7.62 3.13 2.04
CA GLU A 15 8.10 3.80 3.25
C GLU A 15 7.93 5.32 3.27
N CYS A 16 6.87 5.84 2.64
CA CYS A 16 6.57 7.27 2.54
C CYS A 16 6.43 7.97 3.88
N HIS A 17 6.20 7.22 4.97
CA HIS A 17 6.18 7.78 6.33
C HIS A 17 7.54 8.44 6.71
N LEU A 18 8.64 7.98 6.12
CA LEU A 18 9.99 8.55 6.28
C LEU A 18 10.22 9.83 5.46
N MET A 19 9.39 10.11 4.45
CA MET A 19 9.56 11.31 3.62
C MET A 19 9.31 12.57 4.43
N ASN A 20 10.23 13.52 4.37
CA ASN A 20 10.08 14.85 4.97
C ASN A 20 9.03 15.69 4.21
N ARG A 21 8.77 16.91 4.70
CA ARG A 21 7.78 17.80 4.11
C ARG A 21 8.10 18.15 2.66
N GLU A 22 9.35 18.48 2.39
CA GLU A 22 9.82 18.94 1.07
C GLU A 22 9.63 17.85 0.01
N MET A 23 10.01 16.60 0.31
CA MET A 23 9.79 15.45 -0.59
C MET A 23 8.31 15.21 -0.88
N LEU A 24 7.45 15.32 0.13
CA LEU A 24 6.00 15.19 -0.06
C LEU A 24 5.44 16.33 -0.93
N GLU A 25 5.90 17.56 -0.73
CA GLU A 25 5.54 18.71 -1.57
C GLU A 25 6.00 18.53 -3.02
N GLU A 26 7.17 17.93 -3.24
CA GLU A 26 7.67 17.62 -4.58
C GLU A 26 6.83 16.57 -5.31
N ILE A 27 6.34 15.55 -4.59
CA ILE A 27 5.43 14.53 -5.14
C ILE A 27 4.17 15.17 -5.74
N ARG A 28 3.71 16.32 -5.21
CA ARG A 28 2.59 17.07 -5.80
C ARG A 28 2.85 17.44 -7.27
N PHE A 29 4.09 17.69 -7.66
CA PHE A 29 4.43 18.03 -9.05
C PHE A 29 4.32 16.81 -9.98
N LEU A 30 4.54 15.58 -9.49
CA LEU A 30 4.32 14.36 -10.28
C LEU A 30 2.83 14.20 -10.67
N LEU A 31 1.93 14.68 -9.82
CA LEU A 31 0.48 14.70 -10.05
C LEU A 31 0.03 15.89 -10.91
N ASN A 32 0.91 16.86 -11.18
CA ASN A 32 0.59 18.12 -11.85
C ASN A 32 1.53 18.36 -13.04
N THR A 33 1.22 17.76 -14.19
CA THR A 33 1.77 18.24 -15.46
C THR A 33 0.69 18.99 -16.22
N HIS A 34 0.83 20.31 -16.25
CA HIS A 34 0.21 21.30 -17.15
C HIS A 34 -1.04 20.88 -17.96
N LEU A 35 -2.14 21.63 -17.73
CA LEU A 35 -3.40 21.70 -18.48
C LEU A 35 -4.43 20.58 -18.21
N ASP A 36 -4.99 20.62 -16.99
CA ASP A 36 -6.41 20.40 -16.64
C ASP A 36 -7.21 19.32 -17.37
N SER A 37 -6.63 18.17 -17.67
CA SER A 37 -7.46 17.11 -18.25
C SER A 37 -7.14 15.69 -17.83
N LYS A 38 -5.90 15.33 -17.47
CA LYS A 38 -5.55 13.97 -17.01
C LYS A 38 -4.31 13.99 -16.11
N SER A 39 -4.34 13.27 -14.98
CA SER A 39 -3.12 12.89 -14.26
C SER A 39 -2.23 12.08 -15.24
N PRO A 40 -0.96 12.46 -15.44
CA PRO A 40 -0.08 11.77 -16.39
C PRO A 40 0.30 10.36 -15.93
N MET A 41 0.08 10.04 -14.65
CA MET A 41 0.47 8.78 -14.03
C MET A 41 -0.41 8.46 -12.80
N GLY A 42 -0.47 7.18 -12.42
CA GLY A 42 -0.94 6.77 -11.11
C GLY A 42 0.16 6.94 -10.06
N LEU A 43 -0.22 7.23 -8.82
CA LEU A 43 0.69 7.32 -7.69
C LEU A 43 0.14 6.49 -6.53
N ILE A 44 0.99 5.62 -5.96
CA ILE A 44 0.71 4.86 -4.74
C ILE A 44 1.74 5.27 -3.70
N LEU A 45 1.27 5.83 -2.59
CA LEU A 45 2.09 6.10 -1.41
C LEU A 45 1.83 5.00 -0.39
N ALA A 46 2.82 4.15 -0.16
CA ALA A 46 2.78 3.07 0.82
C ALA A 46 3.67 3.42 2.02
N GLY A 47 3.30 2.90 3.19
CA GLY A 47 4.03 3.09 4.44
C GLY A 47 3.17 2.81 5.66
N GLN A 48 3.71 3.12 6.83
CA GLN A 48 3.02 2.90 8.10
C GLN A 48 1.84 3.86 8.31
N THR A 49 0.97 3.54 9.28
CA THR A 49 -0.22 4.36 9.62
C THR A 49 0.11 5.81 9.98
N GLU A 50 1.35 6.08 10.39
CA GLU A 50 1.89 7.42 10.63
C GLU A 50 1.86 8.33 9.40
N LEU A 51 2.02 7.77 8.20
CA LEU A 51 1.91 8.50 6.95
C LEU A 51 0.55 9.19 6.83
N TRP A 52 -0.53 8.45 7.09
CA TRP A 52 -1.87 9.03 7.01
C TRP A 52 -2.06 10.11 8.06
N LYS A 53 -1.62 9.88 9.31
CA LYS A 53 -1.68 10.88 10.38
C LYS A 53 -0.91 12.16 9.99
N LYS A 54 0.26 12.02 9.38
CA LYS A 54 1.06 13.13 8.88
C LYS A 54 0.33 13.91 7.78
N LEU A 55 -0.26 13.23 6.81
CA LEU A 55 -1.02 13.84 5.71
C LEU A 55 -2.29 14.57 6.18
N GLN A 56 -2.81 14.25 7.37
CA GLN A 56 -3.93 14.98 7.99
C GLN A 56 -3.52 16.34 8.58
N LEU A 57 -2.22 16.61 8.80
CA LEU A 57 -1.76 17.90 9.32
C LEU A 57 -2.00 19.00 8.27
N GLN A 58 -2.31 20.21 8.75
CA GLN A 58 -2.64 21.35 7.89
C GLN A 58 -1.58 21.64 6.82
N ALA A 59 -0.30 21.44 7.16
CA ALA A 59 0.84 21.60 6.26
C ALA A 59 0.76 20.72 4.98
N TYR A 60 0.05 19.59 5.02
CA TYR A 60 -0.04 18.63 3.91
C TYR A 60 -1.39 18.66 3.18
N THR A 61 -2.24 19.64 3.49
CA THR A 61 -3.61 19.75 2.92
C THR A 61 -3.63 19.66 1.39
N ALA A 62 -2.66 20.28 0.72
CA ALA A 62 -2.58 20.32 -0.74
C ALA A 62 -2.36 18.93 -1.38
N ILE A 63 -1.63 18.04 -0.70
CA ILE A 63 -1.40 16.66 -1.15
C ILE A 63 -2.60 15.80 -0.76
N ARG A 64 -3.09 15.96 0.47
CA ARG A 64 -4.26 15.22 0.98
C ARG A 64 -5.48 15.36 0.06
N GLN A 65 -5.73 16.55 -0.47
CA GLN A 65 -6.83 16.82 -1.42
C GLN A 65 -6.69 16.08 -2.76
N ARG A 66 -5.53 15.50 -3.06
CA ARG A 66 -5.25 14.74 -4.30
C ARG A 66 -5.24 13.24 -4.09
N ILE A 67 -5.49 12.77 -2.88
CA ILE A 67 -5.58 11.34 -2.56
C ILE A 67 -7.03 10.91 -2.79
N ASP A 68 -7.27 10.23 -3.90
CA ASP A 68 -8.61 9.76 -4.27
C ASP A 68 -9.03 8.54 -3.44
N VAL A 69 -8.06 7.68 -3.10
CA VAL A 69 -8.30 6.42 -2.40
C VAL A 69 -7.33 6.27 -1.25
N GLN A 70 -7.86 5.95 -0.09
CA GLN A 70 -7.10 5.49 1.06
C GLN A 70 -7.47 4.02 1.31
N SER A 71 -6.45 3.18 1.46
CA SER A 71 -6.61 1.80 1.92
C SER A 71 -5.72 1.58 3.14
N VAL A 72 -6.24 0.81 4.10
CA VAL A 72 -5.49 0.37 5.28
C VAL A 72 -5.50 -1.15 5.26
N LEU A 73 -4.30 -1.75 5.25
CA LEU A 73 -4.16 -3.18 5.43
C LEU A 73 -4.37 -3.50 6.90
N ASN A 74 -5.42 -4.26 7.20
CA ASN A 74 -5.70 -4.75 8.54
C ASN A 74 -4.95 -6.06 8.77
N HIS A 75 -4.81 -6.43 10.05
CA HIS A 75 -4.42 -7.77 10.46
C HIS A 75 -5.29 -8.82 9.75
N TYR A 76 -4.72 -9.98 9.50
CA TYR A 76 -5.48 -11.06 8.90
C TYR A 76 -6.53 -11.57 9.87
N ASP A 77 -7.71 -11.90 9.36
CA ASP A 77 -8.61 -12.77 10.11
C ASP A 77 -8.06 -14.20 10.13
N ARG A 78 -8.64 -15.06 10.99
CA ARG A 78 -8.25 -16.47 11.07
C ARG A 78 -8.15 -17.10 9.68
N SER A 79 -9.21 -17.00 8.88
CA SER A 79 -9.29 -17.69 7.59
C SER A 79 -8.19 -17.20 6.62
N GLN A 80 -7.88 -15.91 6.65
CA GLN A 80 -6.80 -15.27 5.91
C GLN A 80 -5.43 -15.73 6.41
N THR A 81 -5.19 -15.84 7.72
CA THR A 81 -3.96 -16.41 8.27
C THR A 81 -3.73 -17.84 7.77
N GLY A 82 -4.77 -18.68 7.78
CA GLY A 82 -4.68 -20.04 7.26
C GLY A 82 -4.48 -20.11 5.74
N ALA A 83 -5.10 -19.21 4.97
CA ALA A 83 -4.87 -19.09 3.54
C ALA A 83 -3.44 -18.60 3.22
N TYR A 84 -2.92 -17.66 4.00
CA TYR A 84 -1.56 -17.15 3.88
C TYR A 84 -0.54 -18.25 4.15
N ILE A 85 -0.68 -19.01 5.23
CA ILE A 85 0.21 -20.14 5.55
C ILE A 85 0.22 -21.17 4.42
N ARG A 86 -0.97 -21.57 3.92
CA ARG A 86 -1.07 -22.50 2.79
C ARG A 86 -0.39 -21.96 1.54
N ARG A 87 -0.60 -20.68 1.21
CA ARG A 87 0.07 -20.04 0.08
C ARG A 87 1.60 -20.03 0.22
N GLN A 88 2.12 -19.84 1.43
CA GLN A 88 3.57 -19.91 1.69
C GLN A 88 4.11 -21.34 1.55
N LEU A 89 3.35 -22.36 1.99
CA LEU A 89 3.70 -23.77 1.78
C LEU A 89 3.72 -24.13 0.28
N ASP A 90 2.71 -23.69 -0.46
CA ASP A 90 2.63 -23.89 -1.92
C ASP A 90 3.84 -23.25 -2.62
N TYR A 91 4.20 -22.02 -2.23
CA TYR A 91 5.37 -21.32 -2.77
C TYR A 91 6.68 -22.06 -2.46
N ALA A 92 6.78 -22.69 -1.29
CA ALA A 92 7.89 -23.55 -0.91
C ALA A 92 7.86 -24.95 -1.58
N GLY A 93 6.87 -25.23 -2.44
CA GLY A 93 6.72 -26.51 -3.13
C GLY A 93 6.16 -27.63 -2.25
N CYS A 94 5.53 -27.30 -1.12
CA CYS A 94 4.95 -28.28 -0.22
C CYS A 94 3.45 -28.47 -0.52
N GLY A 95 3.12 -29.53 -1.27
CA GLY A 95 1.73 -29.87 -1.60
C GLY A 95 0.99 -30.72 -0.55
N ARG A 96 1.49 -30.79 0.69
CA ARG A 96 0.85 -31.54 1.79
C ARG A 96 0.54 -30.61 2.95
N ASP A 97 -0.53 -30.90 3.66
CA ASP A 97 -0.90 -30.14 4.86
C ASP A 97 0.07 -30.44 6.00
N ILE A 98 0.97 -29.49 6.29
CA ILE A 98 1.92 -29.58 7.41
C ILE A 98 1.29 -29.07 8.71
N PHE A 99 0.47 -28.02 8.63
CA PHE A 99 -0.16 -27.41 9.79
C PHE A 99 -1.58 -27.96 9.99
N THR A 100 -1.86 -28.43 11.21
CA THR A 100 -3.22 -28.75 11.63
C THR A 100 -4.00 -27.47 11.90
N ASP A 101 -5.34 -27.53 11.90
CA ASP A 101 -6.18 -26.38 12.22
C ASP A 101 -5.83 -25.75 13.58
N ALA A 102 -5.60 -26.58 14.60
CA ALA A 102 -5.18 -26.12 15.92
C ALA A 102 -3.83 -25.38 15.89
N ALA A 103 -2.90 -25.80 15.02
CA ALA A 103 -1.62 -25.10 14.86
C ALA A 103 -1.82 -23.73 14.19
N ILE A 104 -2.68 -23.64 13.17
CA ILE A 104 -3.03 -22.36 12.54
C ILE A 104 -3.74 -21.46 13.58
N ASP A 105 -4.59 -22.01 14.46
CA ASP A 105 -5.27 -21.24 15.52
C ASP A 105 -4.26 -20.66 16.51
N ALA A 106 -3.29 -21.47 16.93
CA ALA A 106 -2.22 -21.01 17.81
C ALA A 106 -1.38 -19.89 17.16
N VAL A 107 -1.06 -20.01 15.86
CA VAL A 107 -0.36 -18.96 15.11
C VAL A 107 -1.20 -17.68 15.08
N TYR A 108 -2.46 -17.77 14.68
CA TYR A 108 -3.37 -16.61 14.64
C TYR A 108 -3.49 -15.89 15.99
N GLN A 109 -3.67 -16.65 17.08
CA GLN A 109 -3.75 -16.09 18.42
C GLN A 109 -2.45 -15.39 18.86
N TYR A 110 -1.30 -15.97 18.50
CA TYR A 110 0.00 -15.40 18.86
C TYR A 110 0.33 -14.14 18.06
N THR A 111 0.01 -14.11 16.76
CA THR A 111 0.26 -12.95 15.87
C THR A 111 -0.82 -11.88 15.95
N SER A 112 -2.01 -12.23 16.48
CA SER A 112 -3.23 -11.41 16.43
C SER A 112 -3.72 -11.13 15.01
N GLY A 113 -3.43 -12.05 14.08
CA GLY A 113 -3.66 -11.88 12.64
C GLY A 113 -2.40 -11.52 11.89
#